data_AF-A0A4Q4ZCW1-F1
#
_entry.id   AF-A0A4Q4ZCW1-F1
#
_cell.length_a   1.000
_cell.length_b   1.000
_cell.length_c   1.000
_cell.angle_alpha   90.00
_cell.angle_beta   90.00
_cell.angle_gamma   90.00
#
_symmetry.space_group_name_H-M   'P 1'
#
loop_
_entity.id
_entity.type
_entity.pdbx_description
1 polymer ?
#
loop_
_entity_poly.entity_id
_entity_poly.type
_entity_poly.pdbx_seq_one_letter_code
_entity_poly.pdbx_strand_id
1 'polypeptide(L)'
;MSDPGYSRQSTIRFYFRVAAVVVLVLAAYFLFVGFRDVVTAGSEPTRFWMLFVGLPLLAVGGWLAMAGWGGAMARYTAGEGLPVARDSLDYLSSGEGLGNLGRTHAVAEPTGGPYCRQCGTRNDAEARFCDSCGASLA
;
A
#
# COMPACT_ATOMS: atom_id res chain seq x y z
N MET A 1 22.51 13.17 -12.18
CA MET A 1 21.42 13.81 -12.93
C MET A 1 20.16 13.66 -12.10
N SER A 2 19.76 14.71 -11.38
CA SER A 2 18.51 14.70 -10.60
C SER A 2 17.34 14.82 -11.57
N ASP A 3 16.50 13.78 -11.62
CA ASP A 3 15.30 13.72 -12.44
C ASP A 3 14.42 14.96 -12.18
N PRO A 4 14.01 15.75 -13.20
CA PRO A 4 13.22 16.97 -13.03
C PRO A 4 11.91 16.76 -12.25
N GLY A 5 11.44 15.52 -12.09
CA GLY A 5 10.31 15.17 -11.23
C GLY A 5 10.52 15.42 -9.73
N TYR A 6 11.75 15.30 -9.19
CA TYR A 6 11.96 15.34 -7.73
C TYR A 6 11.97 16.75 -7.13
N SER A 7 12.55 17.74 -7.83
CA SER A 7 12.66 19.11 -7.31
C SER A 7 11.29 19.80 -7.22
N ARG A 8 10.45 19.63 -8.24
CA ARG A 8 9.08 20.15 -8.25
C ARG A 8 8.21 19.55 -7.14
N GLN A 9 8.39 18.27 -6.84
CA GLN A 9 7.69 17.60 -5.75
C GLN A 9 8.07 18.14 -4.37
N SER A 10 9.35 18.45 -4.13
CA SER A 10 9.80 19.02 -2.85
C SER A 10 9.20 20.41 -2.60
N THR A 11 9.14 21.23 -3.64
CA THR A 11 8.58 22.59 -3.61
C THR A 11 7.08 22.58 -3.35
N ILE A 12 6.33 21.74 -4.06
CA ILE A 12 4.88 21.60 -3.86
C ILE A 12 4.56 21.14 -2.43
N ARG A 13 5.29 20.14 -1.90
CA ARG A 13 5.11 19.67 -0.52
C ARG A 13 5.43 20.75 0.50
N PHE A 14 6.45 21.57 0.26
CA PHE A 14 6.78 22.69 1.13
C PHE A 14 5.62 23.69 1.23
N TYR A 15 5.04 24.09 0.09
CA TYR A 15 3.87 24.98 0.08
C TYR A 15 2.67 24.38 0.82
N PHE A 16 2.37 23.10 0.61
CA PHE A 16 1.28 22.43 1.33
C PHE A 16 1.49 22.44 2.85
N ARG A 17 2.73 22.25 3.32
CA ARG A 17 3.04 22.29 4.76
C ARG A 17 2.86 23.67 5.36
N VAL A 18 3.39 24.69 4.69
CA VAL A 18 3.26 26.09 5.15
C VAL A 18 1.80 26.51 5.15
N ALA A 19 1.07 26.22 4.06
CA ALA A 19 -0.37 26.51 3.97
C ALA A 19 -1.16 25.76 5.06
N ALA A 20 -0.87 24.48 5.30
CA ALA A 20 -1.50 23.71 6.35
C ALA A 20 -1.28 24.33 7.74
N VAL A 21 -0.04 24.70 8.09
CA VAL A 21 0.26 25.33 9.40
C VAL A 21 -0.51 26.64 9.54
N VAL A 22 -0.49 27.50 8.52
CA VAL A 22 -1.20 28.78 8.56
C VAL A 22 -2.71 28.57 8.75
N VAL A 23 -3.32 27.69 7.95
CA VAL A 23 -4.75 27.40 8.03
C VAL A 23 -5.12 26.77 9.38
N LEU A 24 -4.32 25.85 9.90
CA LEU A 24 -4.56 25.22 11.21
C LEU A 24 -4.42 26.21 12.38
N VAL A 25 -3.47 27.14 12.32
CA VAL A 25 -3.34 28.20 13.33
C VAL A 25 -4.55 29.13 13.29
N LEU A 26 -5.01 29.53 12.11
CA LEU A 26 -6.23 30.32 11.96
C LEU A 26 -7.47 29.55 12.46
N ALA A 27 -7.59 28.27 12.12
CA ALA A 27 -8.66 27.40 12.60
C ALA A 27 -8.67 27.33 14.13
N ALA A 28 -7.51 27.09 14.74
CA ALA A 28 -7.34 27.03 16.19
C ALA A 28 -7.73 28.36 16.86
N TYR A 29 -7.37 29.49 16.26
CA TYR A 29 -7.77 30.82 16.74
C TYR A 29 -9.30 31.00 16.74
N PHE A 30 -9.97 30.73 15.62
CA PHE A 30 -11.43 30.83 15.54
C PHE A 30 -12.14 29.89 16.52
N LEU A 31 -11.65 28.64 16.63
CA LEU A 31 -12.18 27.68 17.58
C LEU A 31 -11.99 28.14 19.02
N PHE A 32 -10.82 28.67 19.36
CA PHE A 32 -10.53 29.16 20.71
C PHE A 32 -11.43 30.34 21.10
N VAL A 33 -11.57 31.33 20.22
CA VAL A 33 -12.42 32.51 20.50
C VAL A 33 -13.89 32.11 20.60
N GLY A 34 -14.39 31.30 19.66
CA GLY A 34 -15.76 30.82 19.68
C GLY A 34 -16.07 29.96 20.91
N PHE A 35 -15.15 29.06 21.29
CA PHE A 35 -15.32 28.19 22.45
C PHE A 35 -15.29 28.99 23.76
N ARG A 36 -14.33 29.92 23.91
CA ARG A 36 -14.29 30.82 25.06
C ARG A 36 -15.60 31.58 25.22
N ASP A 37 -16.15 32.11 24.13
CA ASP A 37 -17.40 32.85 24.15
C ASP A 37 -18.57 31.99 24.65
N VAL A 38 -18.70 30.76 24.17
CA VAL A 38 -19.74 29.81 24.62
C VAL A 38 -19.60 29.47 26.11
N VAL A 39 -18.39 29.24 26.60
CA VAL A 39 -18.16 28.86 28.00
C VAL A 39 -18.36 30.03 28.96
N THR A 40 -18.09 31.26 28.50
CA THR A 40 -18.17 32.47 29.35
C THR A 40 -19.46 33.26 29.18
N ALA A 41 -20.23 33.01 28.13
CA ALA A 41 -21.52 33.66 27.91
C ALA A 41 -22.56 33.13 28.90
N GLY A 42 -23.13 34.03 29.70
CA GLY A 42 -24.12 33.68 30.71
C GLY A 42 -25.52 33.36 30.15
N SER A 43 -25.89 33.92 28.99
CA SER A 43 -27.22 33.71 28.41
C SER A 43 -27.22 33.55 26.89
N GLU A 44 -26.35 34.27 26.15
CA GLU A 44 -26.25 34.10 24.69
C GLU A 44 -24.83 34.35 24.15
N PRO A 45 -24.22 33.39 23.45
CA PRO A 45 -22.90 33.56 22.84
C PRO A 45 -22.97 34.27 21.47
N THR A 46 -22.39 35.46 21.39
CA THR A 46 -22.36 36.29 20.18
C THR A 46 -21.36 35.82 19.11
N ARG A 47 -20.32 35.08 19.51
CA ARG A 47 -19.23 34.61 18.64
C ARG A 47 -19.32 33.13 18.32
N PHE A 48 -20.45 32.49 18.62
CA PHE A 48 -20.67 31.07 18.37
C PHE A 48 -20.44 30.67 16.90
N TRP A 49 -20.77 31.55 15.95
CA TRP A 49 -20.54 31.32 14.52
C TRP A 49 -19.07 31.06 14.16
N MET A 50 -18.12 31.51 14.97
CA MET A 50 -16.69 31.25 14.76
C MET A 50 -16.35 29.76 14.88
N LEU A 51 -17.13 28.97 15.63
CA LEU A 51 -16.97 27.51 15.68
C LEU A 51 -17.34 26.85 14.35
N PHE A 52 -18.40 27.33 13.69
CA PHE A 52 -18.82 26.85 12.38
C PHE A 52 -17.86 27.22 11.26
N VAL A 53 -17.07 28.28 11.42
CA VAL A 53 -15.99 28.61 10.48
C VAL A 53 -14.71 27.85 10.82
N GLY A 54 -14.38 27.74 12.11
CA GLY A 54 -13.17 27.08 12.60
C GLY A 54 -13.15 25.58 12.31
N LEU A 55 -14.28 24.87 12.44
CA LEU A 55 -14.36 23.42 12.20
C LEU A 55 -14.08 23.03 10.73
N PRO A 56 -14.73 23.63 9.71
CA PRO A 56 -14.36 23.42 8.31
C PRO A 56 -12.92 23.83 8.00
N LEU A 57 -12.44 24.94 8.56
CA LEU A 57 -11.03 25.34 8.38
C LEU A 57 -10.07 24.29 8.94
N LEU A 58 -10.39 23.68 10.08
CA LEU A 58 -9.60 22.59 10.65
C LEU A 58 -9.58 21.37 9.74
N ALA A 59 -10.72 21.00 9.14
CA ALA A 59 -10.79 19.91 8.18
C ALA A 59 -9.91 20.19 6.93
N VAL A 60 -10.01 21.39 6.36
CA VAL A 60 -9.19 21.80 5.20
C VAL A 60 -7.71 21.83 5.57
N GLY A 61 -7.35 22.40 6.73
CA GLY A 61 -5.99 22.39 7.25
C GLY A 61 -5.44 20.97 7.45
N GLY A 62 -6.29 20.06 7.94
CA GLY A 62 -5.97 18.64 8.08
C GLY A 62 -5.68 17.96 6.74
N TRP A 63 -6.50 18.21 5.71
CA TRP A 63 -6.24 17.67 4.36
C TRP A 63 -4.95 18.22 3.74
N LEU A 64 -4.67 19.52 3.90
CA LEU A 64 -3.41 20.12 3.45
C LEU A 64 -2.22 19.51 4.19
N ALA A 65 -2.36 19.26 5.50
CA ALA A 65 -1.33 18.60 6.29
C ALA A 65 -1.09 17.16 5.78
N MET A 66 -2.16 16.40 5.52
CA MET A 66 -2.05 15.06 4.93
C MET A 66 -1.34 15.09 3.57
N ALA A 67 -1.63 16.06 2.71
CA ALA A 67 -0.94 16.21 1.43
C ALA A 67 0.56 16.61 1.60
N GLY A 68 0.88 17.47 2.56
CA GLY A 68 2.23 17.96 2.82
C GLY A 68 3.16 16.95 3.52
N TRP A 69 2.63 16.21 4.51
CA TRP A 69 3.37 15.24 5.33
C TRP A 69 3.05 13.78 5.02
N GLY A 70 2.07 13.47 4.17
CA GLY A 70 1.66 12.10 3.85
C GLY A 70 2.80 11.23 3.32
N GLY A 71 3.73 11.80 2.56
CA GLY A 71 4.92 11.07 2.12
C GLY A 71 5.90 10.71 3.24
N ALA A 72 5.92 11.42 4.37
CA ALA A 72 6.70 11.04 5.55
C ALA A 72 6.00 9.91 6.31
N MET A 73 4.68 10.05 6.51
CA MET A 73 3.85 9.02 7.14
C MET A 73 3.91 7.68 6.37
N ALA A 74 3.76 7.71 5.05
CA ALA A 74 3.78 6.51 4.23
C ALA A 74 5.11 5.73 4.31
N ARG A 75 6.25 6.42 4.45
CA ARG A 75 7.55 5.75 4.63
C ARG A 75 7.67 5.09 5.99
N TYR A 76 7.16 5.75 7.03
CA TYR A 76 7.13 5.18 8.38
C TYR A 76 6.25 3.92 8.42
N THR A 77 5.04 4.01 7.90
CA THR A 77 4.12 2.86 7.85
C THR A 77 4.64 1.74 6.95
N ALA A 78 5.32 2.07 5.85
CA ALA A 78 5.98 1.06 5.03
C ALA A 78 7.16 0.38 5.77
N GLY A 79 7.91 1.11 6.59
CA GLY A 79 9.01 0.53 7.36
C GLY A 79 8.54 -0.52 8.38
N GLU A 80 7.40 -0.29 9.03
CA GLU A 80 6.90 -1.17 10.09
C GLU A 80 5.88 -2.20 9.59
N GLY A 81 4.96 -1.82 8.70
CA GLY A 81 3.85 -2.67 8.27
C GLY A 81 4.15 -3.54 7.05
N LEU A 82 5.11 -3.15 6.20
CA LEU A 82 5.38 -3.87 4.95
C LEU A 82 5.94 -5.30 5.18
N PRO A 83 6.81 -5.57 6.16
CA PRO A 83 7.28 -6.94 6.42
C PRO A 83 6.12 -7.88 6.77
N VAL A 84 5.19 -7.45 7.62
CA VAL A 84 4.02 -8.25 8.01
C VAL A 84 3.08 -8.48 6.82
N ALA A 85 2.86 -7.44 6.01
CA ALA A 85 2.07 -7.56 4.79
C ALA A 85 2.74 -8.53 3.78
N ARG A 86 4.08 -8.50 3.69
CA ARG A 86 4.85 -9.44 2.86
C ARG A 86 4.72 -10.86 3.37
N ASP A 87 4.92 -11.12 4.67
CA ASP A 87 4.82 -12.46 5.25
C ASP A 87 3.41 -13.05 5.05
N SER A 88 2.38 -12.21 5.20
CA SER A 88 0.99 -12.61 4.93
C SER A 88 0.79 -12.96 3.45
N LEU A 89 1.40 -12.22 2.53
CA LEU A 89 1.32 -12.48 1.10
C LEU A 89 2.11 -13.74 0.71
N ASP A 90 3.29 -13.95 1.30
CA ASP A 90 4.09 -15.16 1.11
C ASP A 90 3.31 -16.39 1.59
N TYR A 91 2.63 -16.31 2.75
CA TYR A 91 1.74 -17.39 3.23
C TYR A 91 0.57 -17.68 2.29
N LEU A 92 -0.01 -16.65 1.67
CA LEU A 92 -1.11 -16.83 0.72
C LEU A 92 -0.64 -17.34 -0.64
N SER A 93 0.59 -17.01 -1.04
CA SER A 93 1.15 -17.35 -2.35
C SER A 93 1.99 -18.64 -2.36
N SER A 94 2.41 -19.14 -1.18
CA SER A 94 3.18 -20.38 -1.02
C SER A 94 2.42 -21.68 -1.37
N GLY A 95 1.15 -21.57 -1.79
CA GLY A 95 0.43 -22.68 -2.42
C GLY A 95 -0.56 -23.43 -1.52
N GLU A 96 -0.66 -23.09 -0.23
CA GLU A 96 -1.75 -23.57 0.65
C GLU A 96 -3.00 -22.69 0.60
N GLY A 97 -3.07 -21.76 -0.36
CA GLY A 97 -4.04 -20.67 -0.46
C GLY A 97 -5.46 -20.99 -0.01
N LEU A 98 -6.13 -19.99 0.58
CA LEU A 98 -7.52 -20.04 1.06
C LEU A 98 -8.44 -20.75 0.06
N GLY A 99 -8.80 -22.00 0.34
CA GLY A 99 -9.78 -22.76 -0.44
C GLY A 99 -9.39 -23.02 -1.90
N ASN A 100 -8.13 -23.33 -2.20
CA ASN A 100 -7.64 -23.66 -3.55
C ASN A 100 -7.61 -22.51 -4.57
N LEU A 101 -7.89 -21.26 -4.16
CA LEU A 101 -7.75 -20.08 -5.02
C LEU A 101 -6.31 -19.56 -4.93
N GLY A 102 -5.60 -19.55 -6.05
CA GLY A 102 -4.19 -19.10 -6.11
C GLY A 102 -3.15 -20.22 -6.26
N ARG A 103 -3.54 -21.45 -6.58
CA ARG A 103 -2.59 -22.47 -7.04
C ARG A 103 -1.96 -22.05 -8.37
N THR A 104 -0.87 -21.29 -8.33
CA THR A 104 0.23 -21.58 -9.23
C THR A 104 0.88 -22.81 -8.62
N HIS A 105 0.46 -23.99 -9.04
CA HIS A 105 1.38 -25.12 -8.95
C HIS A 105 2.67 -24.58 -9.57
N ALA A 106 3.75 -24.48 -8.79
CA ALA A 106 5.07 -24.60 -9.38
C ALA A 106 4.93 -25.79 -10.32
N VAL A 107 5.11 -25.54 -11.62
CA VAL A 107 5.01 -26.59 -12.64
C VAL A 107 5.79 -27.75 -12.06
N ALA A 108 5.10 -28.82 -11.67
CA ALA A 108 5.77 -30.00 -11.16
C ALA A 108 6.83 -30.31 -12.22
N GLU A 109 8.10 -30.38 -11.82
CA GLU A 109 9.16 -30.78 -12.74
C GLU A 109 8.63 -31.96 -13.55
N PRO A 110 8.73 -31.93 -14.90
CA PRO A 110 8.10 -32.94 -15.72
C PRO A 110 8.58 -34.30 -15.21
N THR A 111 7.70 -35.05 -14.54
CA THR A 111 8.06 -36.27 -13.81
C THR A 111 8.21 -37.44 -14.77
N GLY A 112 9.02 -37.25 -15.81
CA GLY A 112 9.36 -38.30 -16.76
C GLY A 112 9.98 -37.76 -18.04
N GLY A 113 10.80 -38.63 -18.62
CA GLY A 113 11.63 -38.42 -19.78
C GLY A 113 10.89 -38.54 -21.11
N PRO A 114 11.64 -38.77 -22.19
CA PRO A 114 11.12 -38.69 -23.54
C PRO A 114 10.11 -39.81 -23.84
N TYR A 115 9.14 -39.48 -24.70
CA TYR A 115 8.28 -40.48 -25.32
C TYR A 115 9.07 -41.29 -26.35
N CYS A 116 8.92 -42.62 -26.30
CA CYS A 116 9.53 -43.51 -27.28
C CYS A 116 8.91 -43.29 -28.67
N ARG A 117 9.76 -43.06 -29.69
CA ARG A 117 9.31 -42.86 -31.08
C ARG A 117 8.82 -44.14 -31.77
N GLN A 118 9.06 -45.31 -31.17
CA GLN A 118 8.64 -46.60 -31.72
C GLN A 118 7.28 -47.06 -31.17
N CYS A 119 7.04 -46.96 -29.86
CA CYS A 119 5.82 -47.46 -29.23
C CYS A 119 4.98 -46.40 -28.51
N GLY A 120 5.48 -45.16 -28.36
CA GLY A 120 4.76 -44.08 -27.71
C GLY A 120 4.73 -44.10 -26.18
N THR A 121 5.42 -45.05 -25.52
CA THR A 121 5.52 -45.09 -24.06
C THR A 121 6.35 -43.93 -23.52
N ARG A 122 5.90 -43.30 -22.43
CA ARG A 122 6.67 -42.31 -21.67
C ARG A 122 7.64 -43.03 -20.74
N ASN A 123 8.93 -42.71 -20.84
CA ASN A 123 9.98 -43.35 -20.05
C ASN A 123 10.46 -42.42 -18.93
N ASP A 124 11.30 -42.92 -18.03
CA ASP A 124 11.95 -42.11 -16.99
C ASP A 124 12.94 -41.09 -17.60
N ALA A 125 13.24 -40.01 -16.85
CA ALA A 125 14.05 -38.89 -17.35
C ALA A 125 15.47 -39.32 -17.77
N GLU A 126 16.04 -40.31 -17.09
CA GLU A 126 17.40 -40.81 -17.32
C GLU A 126 17.44 -42.13 -18.13
N ALA A 127 16.30 -42.61 -18.63
CA ALA A 127 16.22 -43.85 -19.40
C ALA A 127 16.98 -43.74 -20.73
N ARG A 128 17.92 -44.65 -20.99
CA ARG A 128 18.64 -44.76 -22.29
C ARG A 128 17.91 -45.66 -23.29
N PHE A 129 17.09 -46.57 -22.79
CA PHE A 129 16.27 -47.51 -23.55
C PHE A 129 14.82 -47.43 -23.09
N CYS A 130 13.87 -47.77 -23.97
CA CYS A 130 12.46 -47.74 -23.64
C CYS A 130 12.04 -48.88 -22.70
N ASP A 131 11.33 -48.56 -21.63
CA ASP A 131 10.89 -49.52 -20.61
C ASP A 131 9.85 -50.53 -21.13
N SER A 132 9.20 -50.24 -22.26
CA SER A 132 8.18 -51.11 -22.85
C SER A 132 8.69 -51.94 -24.02
N CYS A 133 9.49 -51.37 -24.92
CA CYS A 133 9.91 -52.05 -26.15
C CYS A 133 11.43 -52.22 -26.32
N GLY A 134 12.24 -51.67 -25.41
CA GLY A 134 13.69 -51.78 -25.43
C GLY A 134 14.41 -50.92 -26.48
N ALA A 135 13.69 -50.09 -27.25
CA ALA A 135 14.30 -49.22 -28.26
C ALA A 135 15.20 -48.14 -27.61
N SER A 136 16.33 -47.82 -28.26
CA SER A 136 17.20 -46.70 -27.86
C SER A 136 16.44 -45.38 -27.90
N LEU A 137 16.63 -44.54 -26.87
CA LEU A 137 16.03 -43.20 -26.77
C LEU A 137 17.00 -42.08 -27.20
N ALA A 138 18.23 -42.44 -27.59
CA ALA A 138 19.23 -41.57 -28.23
C ALA A 138 19.12 -41.60 -29.76
#